data_AF-A0A916SC15-F1
#
_entry.id   AF-A0A916SC15-F1
#
_cell.length_a   1.000
_cell.length_b   1.000
_cell.length_c   1.000
_cell.angle_alpha   90.00
_cell.angle_beta   90.00
_cell.angle_gamma   90.00
#
_symmetry.space_group_name_H-M   'P 1'
#
loop_
_entity.id
_entity.type
_entity.pdbx_description
1 polymer ?
#
loop_
_entity_poly.entity_id
_entity_poly.type
_entity_poly.pdbx_seq_one_letter_code
_entity_poly.pdbx_strand_id
1 'polypeptide(L)'
;MPEKITIDKSGANTAAIESVKADACVDILMRRNKYLNNIVEQDHRAIKQITRPMLGFKSFWSARIIVAGIETMHMIRKGQMDCPGGQTMSAAQQFYSLAV
;
A
#
# COMPACT_ATOMS: atom_id res chain seq x y z
N MET A 1 5.44 16.03 7.69
CA MET A 1 4.64 15.11 8.52
C MET A 1 3.18 15.25 8.14
N PRO A 2 2.38 14.16 8.12
CA PRO A 2 0.97 14.23 7.75
C PRO A 2 0.16 14.97 8.81
N GLU A 3 -0.75 15.84 8.39
CA GLU A 3 -1.65 16.56 9.31
C GLU A 3 -2.72 15.65 9.92
N LYS A 4 -3.11 14.58 9.20
CA LYS A 4 -4.17 13.65 9.59
C LYS A 4 -3.74 12.21 9.34
N ILE A 5 -4.00 11.33 10.30
CA ILE A 5 -3.79 9.89 10.16
C ILE A 5 -5.10 9.17 10.41
N THR A 6 -5.45 8.26 9.49
CA THR A 6 -6.55 7.32 9.71
C THR A 6 -6.00 6.08 10.37
N ILE A 7 -6.54 5.72 11.53
CA ILE A 7 -6.19 4.48 12.22
C ILE A 7 -7.40 3.57 12.37
N ASP A 8 -7.12 2.28 12.51
CA ASP A 8 -8.08 1.33 13.03
C ASP A 8 -8.39 1.61 14.52
N LYS A 9 -9.34 0.87 15.09
CA LYS A 9 -9.70 1.03 16.50
C LYS A 9 -8.73 0.31 17.46
N SER A 10 -7.51 0.00 17.03
CA SER A 10 -6.56 -0.73 17.88
C SER A 10 -5.92 0.18 18.93
N GLY A 11 -5.71 -0.37 20.13
CA GLY A 11 -5.03 0.33 21.23
C GLY A 11 -3.55 0.58 20.92
N ALA A 12 -2.88 -0.38 20.29
CA ALA A 12 -1.45 -0.28 19.94
C ALA A 12 -1.17 0.91 19.00
N ASN A 13 -1.99 1.11 17.97
CA ASN A 13 -1.82 2.23 17.05
C ASN A 13 -2.09 3.58 17.71
N THR A 14 -2.98 3.61 18.72
CA THR A 14 -3.25 4.81 19.50
C THR A 14 -2.02 5.19 20.34
N ALA A 15 -1.47 4.23 21.09
CA ALA A 15 -0.29 4.45 21.92
C ALA A 15 0.94 4.87 21.09
N ALA A 16 1.15 4.25 19.92
CA ALA A 16 2.26 4.59 19.03
C ALA A 16 2.16 6.02 18.47
N ILE A 17 0.96 6.50 18.16
CA ILE A 17 0.81 7.89 17.69
C ILE A 17 0.98 8.87 18.84
N GLU A 18 0.47 8.56 20.03
CA GLU A 18 0.66 9.40 21.21
C GLU A 18 2.15 9.54 21.57
N SER A 19 2.93 8.46 21.49
CA SER A 19 4.38 8.55 21.69
C SER A 19 5.05 9.41 20.62
N VAL A 20 4.67 9.26 19.34
CA VAL A 20 5.21 10.09 18.26
C VAL A 20 4.84 11.57 18.43
N LYS A 21 3.62 11.87 18.90
CA LYS A 21 3.23 13.26 19.22
C LYS A 21 4.11 13.84 20.32
N ALA A 22 4.41 13.06 21.36
CA ALA A 22 5.26 13.48 22.47
C ALA A 22 6.72 13.69 22.03
N ASP A 23 7.26 12.75 21.27
CA ASP A 23 8.67 12.77 20.83
C ASP A 23 8.94 13.87 19.78
N ALA A 24 8.01 14.05 18.83
CA ALA A 24 8.20 14.97 17.71
C ALA A 24 7.54 16.34 17.92
N CYS A 25 6.76 16.53 18.99
CA CYS A 25 5.96 17.75 19.25
C CYS A 25 5.07 18.15 18.06
N VAL A 26 4.55 17.16 17.33
CA VAL A 26 3.68 17.37 16.17
C VAL A 26 2.24 17.07 16.55
N ASP A 27 1.32 18.00 16.30
CA ASP A 27 -0.09 17.72 16.49
C ASP A 27 -0.70 17.04 15.25
N ILE A 28 -0.81 15.72 15.32
CA ILE A 28 -1.40 14.89 14.27
C ILE A 28 -2.87 14.59 14.62
N LEU A 29 -3.81 14.99 13.76
CA LEU A 29 -5.23 14.66 13.99
C LEU A 29 -5.50 13.18 13.69
N MET A 30 -5.92 12.45 14.72
CA MET A 30 -6.26 11.03 14.62
C MET A 30 -7.72 10.87 14.23
N ARG A 31 -7.98 10.17 13.11
CA ARG A 31 -9.33 9.85 12.64
C ARG A 31 -9.58 8.35 12.69
N ARG A 32 -10.67 7.96 13.34
CA ARG A 32 -11.16 6.57 13.36
C ARG A 32 -12.34 6.44 12.40
N ASN A 33 -12.07 6.30 11.10
CA ASN A 33 -13.11 6.11 10.08
C ASN A 33 -13.02 4.72 9.45
N LYS A 34 -14.04 3.88 9.69
CA LYS A 34 -14.16 2.53 9.14
C LYS A 34 -14.13 2.53 7.60
N TYR A 35 -14.78 3.49 6.95
CA TYR A 35 -14.83 3.55 5.49
C TYR A 35 -13.45 3.79 4.88
N LEU A 36 -12.68 4.73 5.43
CA LEU A 36 -11.32 4.99 4.96
C LEU A 36 -10.40 3.81 5.23
N ASN A 37 -10.54 3.15 6.38
CA ASN A 37 -9.78 1.94 6.68
C ASN A 37 -10.11 0.81 5.69
N ASN A 38 -11.38 0.66 5.31
CA ASN A 38 -11.79 -0.35 4.34
C ASN A 38 -11.15 -0.16 2.95
N ILE A 39 -10.92 1.09 2.53
CA ILE A 39 -10.25 1.38 1.24
C ILE A 39 -8.80 0.88 1.26
N VAL A 40 -8.07 1.18 2.33
CA VAL A 40 -6.68 0.73 2.51
C VAL A 40 -6.62 -0.80 2.63
N GLU A 41 -7.48 -1.40 3.45
CA GLU A 41 -7.54 -2.86 3.59
C GLU A 41 -7.93 -3.56 2.29
N GLN A 42 -8.75 -2.93 1.44
CA GLN A 42 -9.10 -3.47 0.14
C GLN A 42 -7.89 -3.51 -0.79
N ASP A 43 -6.99 -2.52 -0.72
CA ASP A 43 -5.78 -2.50 -1.54
C ASP A 43 -4.83 -3.64 -1.16
N HIS A 44 -4.71 -3.91 0.15
CA HIS A 44 -3.89 -5.02 0.66
C HIS A 44 -4.45 -6.41 0.30
N ARG A 45 -5.72 -6.54 -0.12
CA ARG A 45 -6.32 -7.84 -0.42
C ARG A 45 -5.60 -8.57 -1.55
N ALA A 46 -5.16 -7.87 -2.59
CA ALA A 46 -4.46 -8.49 -3.71
C ALA A 46 -3.13 -9.12 -3.25
N ILE A 47 -2.35 -8.37 -2.47
CA ILE A 47 -1.09 -8.85 -1.89
C ILE A 47 -1.35 -10.04 -0.95
N LYS A 48 -2.32 -9.92 -0.03
CA LYS A 48 -2.65 -11.00 0.92
C LYS A 48 -3.16 -12.26 0.19
N GLN A 49 -3.93 -12.13 -0.89
CA GLN A 49 -4.42 -13.28 -1.65
C GLN A 49 -3.28 -14.07 -2.30
N ILE A 50 -2.30 -13.38 -2.88
CA ILE A 50 -1.17 -14.03 -3.55
C ILE A 50 -0.16 -14.60 -2.54
N THR A 51 0.06 -13.89 -1.43
CA THR A 51 1.08 -14.28 -0.45
C THR A 51 0.61 -15.32 0.56
N ARG A 52 -0.70 -15.41 0.87
CA ARG A 52 -1.26 -16.43 1.79
C ARG A 52 -0.87 -17.88 1.51
N PRO A 53 -0.89 -18.37 0.25
CA PRO A 53 -0.44 -19.75 -0.05
C PRO A 53 1.08 -19.90 -0.06
N MET A 54 1.85 -18.81 -0.03
CA MET A 54 3.30 -18.86 0.11
C MET A 54 3.60 -19.09 1.60
N LEU A 55 4.42 -20.09 1.95
CA LEU A 55 4.82 -20.44 3.34
C LEU A 55 5.70 -19.35 4.01
N GLY A 56 5.41 -18.07 3.76
CA GLY A 56 6.22 -16.92 4.11
C GLY A 56 7.36 -16.66 3.13
N PHE A 57 8.00 -15.50 3.31
CA PHE A 57 9.21 -15.13 2.59
C PHE A 57 10.45 -15.56 3.37
N LYS A 58 11.44 -16.13 2.69
CA LYS A 58 12.70 -16.57 3.32
C LYS A 58 13.63 -15.41 3.66
N SER A 59 13.45 -14.23 3.08
CA SER A 59 14.25 -13.04 3.35
C SER A 59 13.48 -11.74 3.07
N PHE A 60 13.86 -10.64 3.72
CA PHE A 60 13.29 -9.32 3.44
C PHE A 60 13.52 -8.88 1.99
N TRP A 61 14.68 -9.21 1.42
CA TRP A 61 14.99 -8.88 0.03
C TRP A 61 14.03 -9.57 -0.95
N SER A 62 13.75 -10.86 -0.74
CA SER A 62 12.78 -11.60 -1.55
C SER A 62 11.35 -11.09 -1.35
N ALA A 63 10.95 -10.79 -0.11
CA ALA A 63 9.65 -10.19 0.19
C ALA A 63 9.45 -8.88 -0.57
N ARG A 64 10.46 -7.98 -0.53
CA ARG A 64 10.40 -6.69 -1.20
C ARG A 64 10.19 -6.81 -2.70
N ILE A 65 10.92 -7.71 -3.36
CA ILE A 65 10.82 -7.91 -4.82
C ILE A 65 9.44 -8.48 -5.19
N ILE A 66 8.97 -9.50 -4.47
CA ILE A 66 7.68 -10.14 -4.77
C ILE A 66 6.53 -9.17 -4.54
N VAL A 67 6.52 -8.46 -3.41
CA VAL A 67 5.47 -7.48 -3.09
C VAL A 67 5.45 -6.36 -4.12
N ALA A 68 6.62 -5.81 -4.49
CA ALA A 68 6.71 -4.76 -5.52
C ALA A 68 6.18 -5.25 -6.88
N GLY A 69 6.46 -6.50 -7.27
CA GLY A 69 5.92 -7.09 -8.50
C GLY A 69 4.40 -7.23 -8.47
N ILE A 70 3.84 -7.67 -7.33
CA ILE A 70 2.39 -7.77 -7.13
C ILE A 70 1.73 -6.39 -7.21
N GLU A 71 2.31 -5.38 -6.54
CA GLU A 71 1.82 -4.00 -6.56
C GLU A 71 1.84 -3.42 -7.99
N THR A 72 2.93 -3.63 -8.72
CA THR A 72 3.08 -3.19 -10.11
C THR A 72 1.97 -3.76 -11.00
N MET A 73 1.72 -5.07 -10.90
CA MET A 73 0.65 -5.72 -11.67
C MET A 73 -0.74 -5.24 -11.26
N HIS A 74 -0.94 -4.93 -9.98
CA HIS A 74 -2.20 -4.40 -9.46
C HIS A 74 -2.46 -2.97 -9.95
N MET A 75 -1.43 -2.12 -10.01
CA MET A 75 -1.49 -0.77 -10.59
C MET A 75 -1.84 -0.80 -12.08
N ILE A 76 -1.20 -1.69 -12.86
CA ILE A 76 -1.53 -1.95 -14.27
C ILE A 76 -3.00 -2.33 -14.41
N ARG A 77 -3.49 -3.28 -13.60
CA ARG A 77 -4.88 -3.74 -13.66
C ARG A 77 -5.89 -2.66 -13.28
N LYS A 78 -5.53 -1.73 -12.39
CA LYS A 78 -6.36 -0.59 -12.00
C LYS A 78 -6.31 0.58 -13.00
N GLY A 79 -5.41 0.56 -13.98
CA GLY A 79 -5.18 1.70 -14.87
C GLY A 79 -4.52 2.88 -14.18
N GLN A 80 -3.74 2.63 -13.13
CA GLN A 80 -3.00 3.66 -12.38
C GLN A 80 -1.64 3.99 -12.99
N MET A 81 -1.32 3.39 -14.14
CA MET A 81 -0.07 3.64 -14.86
C MET A 81 -0.23 4.90 -15.72
N ASP A 82 0.68 5.85 -15.56
CA ASP A 82 0.77 7.01 -16.44
C ASP A 82 1.17 6.54 -17.85
N CYS A 83 0.20 6.50 -18.76
CA CYS A 83 0.45 6.16 -20.15
C CYS A 83 0.84 7.44 -20.91
N PRO A 84 2.08 7.56 -21.43
CA PRO A 84 2.46 8.72 -22.20
C PRO A 84 1.60 8.81 -23.48
N GLY A 85 0.90 9.93 -23.66
CA GLY A 85 0.17 10.25 -24.89
C GLY A 85 -1.27 9.73 -24.98
N GLY A 86 -1.89 9.28 -23.88
CA GLY A 86 -3.32 8.92 -23.87
C GLY A 86 -3.69 7.69 -24.71
N GLN A 87 -2.70 6.90 -25.14
CA GLN A 87 -2.92 5.65 -25.86
C GLN A 87 -3.33 4.54 -24.90
N THR A 88 -4.39 3.82 -25.25
CA THR A 88 -4.84 2.64 -24.50
C THR A 88 -3.86 1.50 -24.70
N MET A 89 -2.88 1.38 -23.80
CA MET A 89 -1.95 0.24 -23.80
C MET A 89 -2.60 -0.97 -23.12
N SER A 90 -2.40 -2.16 -23.68
CA SER A 90 -2.75 -3.40 -22.99
C SER A 90 -1.90 -3.60 -21.74
N ALA A 91 -2.37 -4.39 -20.78
CA ALA A 91 -1.62 -4.70 -19.56
C ALA A 91 -0.23 -5.29 -19.84
N ALA A 92 -0.10 -6.12 -20.89
CA ALA A 92 1.18 -6.67 -21.30
C ALA A 92 2.14 -5.58 -21.82
N GLN A 93 1.64 -4.66 -22.64
CA GLN A 93 2.45 -3.56 -23.16
C GLN A 93 2.90 -2.61 -22.03
N GLN A 94 2.03 -2.31 -21.07
CA GLN A 94 2.38 -1.52 -19.88
C GLN A 94 3.44 -2.22 -19.02
N PHE A 95 3.39 -3.56 -18.92
CA PHE A 95 4.42 -4.31 -18.22
C PHE A 95 5.76 -4.25 -18.94
N TYR A 96 5.77 -4.46 -20.26
CA TYR A 96 7.01 -4.41 -21.05
C TYR A 96 7.65 -3.01 -21.08
N SER A 97 6.86 -1.93 -21.00
CA SER A 97 7.42 -0.58 -20.93
C SER A 97 8.19 -0.29 -19.64
N LEU A 98 8.07 -1.12 -18.59
CA LEU A 98 8.83 -0.99 -17.35
C LEU A 98 10.21 -1.64 -17.42
N ALA A 99 10.49 -2.45 -18.44
CA ALA A 99 11.72 -3.24 -18.55
C ALA A 99 12.84 -2.54 -19.35
N VAL A 100 12.78 -1.22 -19.49
CA VAL A 100 13.74 -0.39 -20.23
C VAL A 100 15.05 -0.25 -19.46
#